data_AF-A0A7V1SPA0-F1
#
_entry.id   AF-A0A7V1SPA0-F1
#
_cell.length_a   1.000
_cell.length_b   1.000
_cell.length_c   1.000
_cell.angle_alpha   90.00
_cell.angle_beta   90.00
_cell.angle_gamma   90.00
#
_symmetry.space_group_name_H-M   'P 1'
#
loop_
_entity.id
_entity.type
_entity.pdbx_description
1 polymer ?
#
loop_
_entity_poly.entity_id
_entity_poly.type
_entity_poly.pdbx_seq_one_letter_code
_entity_poly.pdbx_strand_id
1 'polypeptide(L)'
;MSYQSQLEQVKHYVLTFFETHHNHKLVYHDQQHTEDVAAACMQIGNHYQLNDTDYFIVVSAAWFHDTGYLESLDQHEQHSANLAQNYLRSIAIDEEVTEQVVKCIMATRMPQKPETFLEQIICDADLFHLGGDNFSEKSKALRKEAINIIGHDISKHQWRQKTIALMEQHRYHTDYCRLLLDAGKQRNLLELVKKENEWNVDNPKQAKQEAKKSKVKENAKSLAVAKEKKEDKQDKGVQTMFRVSSTNHQRLSDLADNKAHIMITVNSIILSAIISLLLRRLEDHPYFVIPTTLIIAVSLSAMIFAILATRPSIPDGTYTQSDLDNKKVNLLFFGNFYSMSLENYKAGMQKVMHDSEYLYDSLITDIYSQGVVLGHKYRLLRYSYNIFMFGLIVSVVAFMIFAIVNIKH
;
A
#
# COMPACT_ATOMS: atom_id res chain seq x y z
N MET A 1 0.16 25.96 21.75
CA MET A 1 -0.54 27.16 21.27
C MET A 1 -1.47 26.70 20.16
N SER A 2 -2.72 27.15 20.10
CA SER A 2 -3.60 26.80 18.99
C SER A 2 -3.26 27.67 17.78
N TYR A 3 -2.81 27.06 16.69
CA TYR A 3 -2.46 27.73 15.44
C TYR A 3 -3.63 27.88 14.46
N GLN A 4 -4.87 27.61 14.90
CA GLN A 4 -6.02 27.52 14.02
C GLN A 4 -6.31 28.84 13.29
N SER A 5 -6.20 29.97 13.97
CA SER A 5 -6.39 31.29 13.34
C SER A 5 -5.29 31.61 12.33
N GLN A 6 -4.05 31.19 12.59
CA GLN A 6 -2.91 31.40 11.72
C GLN A 6 -2.99 30.54 10.47
N LEU A 7 -3.50 29.30 10.56
CA LEU A 7 -3.77 28.47 9.37
C LEU A 7 -4.80 29.12 8.44
N GLU A 8 -5.87 29.69 8.98
CA GLU A 8 -6.86 30.41 8.16
C GLU A 8 -6.24 31.65 7.49
N GLN A 9 -5.35 32.36 8.18
CA GLN A 9 -4.59 33.47 7.60
C GLN A 9 -3.64 33.00 6.50
N VAL A 10 -2.93 31.89 6.69
CA VAL A 10 -2.03 31.28 5.67
C VAL A 10 -2.83 30.88 4.43
N LYS A 11 -3.93 30.14 4.63
CA LYS A 11 -4.83 29.75 3.55
C LYS A 11 -5.33 30.97 2.78
N HIS A 12 -5.87 31.97 3.47
CA HIS A 12 -6.40 33.15 2.82
C HIS A 12 -5.33 33.88 1.99
N TYR A 13 -4.13 34.06 2.55
CA TYR A 13 -3.02 34.68 1.84
C TYR A 13 -2.65 33.95 0.56
N VAL A 14 -2.50 32.61 0.63
CA VAL A 14 -2.14 31.80 -0.54
C VAL A 14 -3.22 31.84 -1.60
N LEU A 15 -4.50 31.76 -1.22
CA LEU A 15 -5.60 31.87 -2.18
C LEU A 15 -5.61 33.24 -2.88
N THR A 16 -5.42 34.33 -2.14
CA THR A 16 -5.29 35.67 -2.72
C THR A 16 -4.04 35.80 -3.58
N PHE A 17 -2.94 35.13 -3.23
CA PHE A 17 -1.74 35.11 -4.05
C PHE A 17 -2.01 34.45 -5.41
N PHE A 18 -2.69 33.29 -5.43
CA PHE A 18 -3.13 32.65 -6.67
C PHE A 18 -4.11 33.50 -7.47
N GLU A 19 -5.01 34.27 -6.84
CA GLU A 19 -5.95 35.18 -7.52
C GLU A 19 -5.24 36.38 -8.18
N THR A 20 -4.18 36.88 -7.56
CA THR A 20 -3.46 38.08 -8.03
C THR A 20 -2.31 37.77 -8.98
N HIS A 21 -1.79 36.54 -8.94
CA HIS A 21 -0.68 36.06 -9.77
C HIS A 21 -1.16 34.89 -10.62
N HIS A 22 -1.22 35.09 -11.92
CA HIS A 22 -1.76 34.10 -12.86
C HIS A 22 -0.74 33.75 -13.94
N ASN A 23 -0.58 32.45 -14.17
CA ASN A 23 0.16 31.92 -15.30
C ASN A 23 -0.69 30.88 -16.02
N HIS A 24 -1.30 31.27 -17.15
CA HIS A 24 -2.16 30.38 -17.96
C HIS A 24 -1.47 29.11 -18.47
N LYS A 25 -0.14 29.03 -18.37
CA LYS A 25 0.59 27.80 -18.71
C LYS A 25 0.43 26.73 -17.64
N LEU A 26 0.30 27.12 -16.37
CA LEU A 26 0.13 26.25 -15.21
C LEU A 26 -1.31 25.75 -15.15
N VAL A 27 -1.51 24.49 -15.50
CA VAL A 27 -2.83 23.83 -15.54
C VAL A 27 -2.87 22.61 -14.61
N TYR A 28 -1.79 22.36 -13.90
CA TYR A 28 -1.67 21.39 -12.83
C TYR A 28 -1.21 22.06 -11.53
N HIS A 29 -0.10 22.81 -11.54
CA HIS A 29 0.37 23.52 -10.35
C HIS A 29 -0.44 24.81 -10.18
N ASP A 30 -1.71 24.63 -9.78
CA ASP A 30 -2.70 25.66 -9.58
C ASP A 30 -3.26 25.64 -8.14
N GLN A 31 -4.23 26.51 -7.88
CA GLN A 31 -4.92 26.59 -6.59
C GLN A 31 -5.52 25.23 -6.19
N GLN A 32 -6.16 24.50 -7.12
CA GLN A 32 -6.82 23.24 -6.80
C GLN A 32 -5.80 22.18 -6.38
N HIS A 33 -4.64 22.11 -7.04
CA HIS A 33 -3.57 21.22 -6.60
C HIS A 33 -3.06 21.57 -5.20
N THR A 34 -2.86 22.85 -4.91
CA THR A 34 -2.45 23.30 -3.58
C THR A 34 -3.47 22.91 -2.50
N GLU A 35 -4.76 23.09 -2.78
CA GLU A 35 -5.85 22.64 -1.90
C GLU A 35 -5.84 21.13 -1.68
N ASP A 36 -5.62 20.34 -2.73
CA ASP A 36 -5.55 18.88 -2.66
C ASP A 36 -4.37 18.41 -1.78
N VAL A 37 -3.19 19.04 -1.92
CA VAL A 37 -1.99 18.72 -1.11
C VAL A 37 -2.21 19.13 0.35
N ALA A 38 -2.80 20.29 0.60
CA ALA A 38 -3.18 20.71 1.95
C ALA A 38 -4.17 19.72 2.59
N ALA A 39 -5.18 19.26 1.84
CA ALA A 39 -6.12 18.25 2.30
C ALA A 39 -5.44 16.91 2.62
N ALA A 40 -4.49 16.46 1.78
CA ALA A 40 -3.70 15.27 2.04
C ALA A 40 -2.83 15.41 3.29
N CYS A 41 -2.13 16.54 3.48
CA CYS A 41 -1.38 16.83 4.71
C CYS A 41 -2.27 16.81 5.96
N MET A 42 -3.46 17.42 5.90
CA MET A 42 -4.42 17.38 7.00
C MET A 42 -4.86 15.94 7.31
N GLN A 43 -5.13 15.13 6.28
CA GLN A 43 -5.50 13.72 6.44
C GLN A 43 -4.38 12.89 7.09
N ILE A 44 -3.15 13.04 6.60
CA ILE A 44 -1.98 12.32 7.12
C ILE A 44 -1.67 12.77 8.55
N GLY A 45 -1.69 14.09 8.80
CA GLY A 45 -1.44 14.67 10.12
C GLY A 45 -2.47 14.23 11.17
N ASN A 46 -3.74 14.13 10.80
CA ASN A 46 -4.80 13.62 11.66
C ASN A 46 -4.61 12.13 11.99
N HIS A 47 -4.17 11.31 11.03
CA HIS A 47 -3.90 9.88 11.27
C HIS A 47 -2.80 9.69 12.32
N TYR A 48 -1.72 10.45 12.23
CA TYR A 48 -0.61 10.39 13.17
C TYR A 48 -0.83 11.22 14.44
N GLN A 49 -1.96 11.91 14.56
CA GLN A 49 -2.31 12.75 15.70
C GLN A 49 -1.20 13.77 16.02
N LEU A 50 -0.73 14.49 14.99
CA LEU A 50 0.26 15.54 15.16
C LEU A 50 -0.22 16.56 16.20
N ASN A 51 0.72 17.06 17.01
CA ASN A 51 0.44 18.17 17.92
C ASN A 51 0.16 19.45 17.11
N ASP A 52 -0.43 20.46 17.76
CA ASP A 52 -0.83 21.72 17.11
C ASP A 52 0.29 22.38 16.29
N THR A 53 1.54 22.34 16.78
CA THR A 53 2.70 22.95 16.13
C THR A 53 3.11 22.17 14.88
N ASP A 54 3.28 20.85 15.00
CA ASP A 54 3.66 20.00 13.87
C ASP A 54 2.59 19.98 12.78
N TYR A 55 1.32 19.97 13.19
CA TYR A 55 0.18 20.09 12.29
C TYR A 55 0.21 21.44 11.54
N PHE A 56 0.46 22.54 12.25
CA PHE A 56 0.63 23.85 11.63
C PHE A 56 1.75 23.87 10.61
N ILE A 57 2.90 23.26 10.93
CA ILE A 57 4.08 23.21 10.07
C ILE A 57 3.74 22.53 8.74
N VAL A 58 3.22 21.31 8.77
CA VAL A 58 2.96 20.53 7.55
C VAL A 58 1.84 21.13 6.70
N VAL A 59 0.77 21.64 7.31
CA VAL A 59 -0.34 22.25 6.57
C VAL A 59 0.06 23.59 5.98
N SER A 60 0.83 24.41 6.71
CA SER A 60 1.35 25.68 6.15
C SER A 60 2.33 25.43 5.01
N ALA A 61 3.22 24.44 5.14
CA ALA A 61 4.11 24.03 4.07
C ALA A 61 3.33 23.60 2.82
N ALA A 62 2.26 22.81 2.99
CA ALA A 62 1.39 22.39 1.89
C ALA A 62 0.72 23.57 1.17
N TRP A 63 0.26 24.59 1.89
CA TRP A 63 -0.30 25.77 1.24
C TRP A 63 0.75 26.55 0.42
N PHE A 64 2.00 26.60 0.88
CA PHE A 64 3.02 27.39 0.20
C PHE A 64 3.82 26.65 -0.87
N HIS A 65 3.90 25.31 -0.84
CA HIS A 65 4.94 24.53 -1.54
C HIS A 65 5.12 24.89 -3.03
N ASP A 66 4.03 25.19 -3.74
CA ASP A 66 4.03 25.46 -5.18
C ASP A 66 3.79 26.92 -5.57
N THR A 67 3.64 27.82 -4.59
CA THR A 67 3.40 29.25 -4.88
C THR A 67 4.52 29.87 -5.73
N GLY A 68 5.75 29.39 -5.59
CA GLY A 68 6.92 29.85 -6.35
C GLY A 68 6.85 29.56 -7.85
N TYR A 69 5.99 28.65 -8.33
CA TYR A 69 5.79 28.42 -9.77
C TYR A 69 5.27 29.68 -10.50
N LEU A 70 4.62 30.59 -9.76
CA LEU A 70 4.12 31.86 -10.29
C LEU A 70 5.23 32.91 -10.48
N GLU A 71 6.41 32.69 -9.88
CA GLU A 71 7.58 33.56 -10.01
C GLU A 71 8.68 32.94 -10.87
N SER A 72 9.00 31.67 -10.66
CA SER A 72 10.13 30.98 -11.28
C SER A 72 9.86 29.49 -11.43
N LEU A 73 10.17 28.92 -12.60
CA LEU A 73 9.97 27.48 -12.86
C LEU A 73 11.13 26.62 -12.33
N ASP A 74 12.37 27.10 -12.44
CA ASP A 74 13.57 26.32 -12.14
C ASP A 74 13.94 26.30 -10.65
N GLN A 75 13.41 27.24 -9.87
CA GLN A 75 13.69 27.40 -8.44
C GLN A 75 12.41 27.62 -7.62
N HIS A 76 11.28 27.08 -8.07
CA HIS A 76 9.97 27.32 -7.47
C HIS A 76 9.97 26.98 -5.97
N GLU A 77 10.60 25.90 -5.52
CA GLU A 77 10.63 25.54 -4.09
C GLU A 77 11.33 26.61 -3.24
N GLN A 78 12.43 27.19 -3.75
CA GLN A 78 13.15 28.26 -3.04
C GLN A 78 12.32 29.55 -2.99
N HIS A 79 11.61 29.88 -4.07
CA HIS A 79 10.71 31.03 -4.11
C HIS A 79 9.51 30.83 -3.17
N SER A 80 8.89 29.65 -3.18
CA SER A 80 7.83 29.23 -2.25
C SER A 80 8.29 29.36 -0.79
N ALA A 81 9.48 28.86 -0.48
CA ALA A 81 10.06 28.93 0.86
C ALA A 81 10.31 30.38 1.31
N ASN A 82 10.82 31.23 0.43
CA ASN A 82 11.04 32.65 0.72
C ASN A 82 9.71 33.38 0.97
N LEU A 83 8.69 33.10 0.16
CA LEU A 83 7.35 33.67 0.31
C LEU A 83 6.73 33.25 1.65
N ALA A 84 6.80 31.96 1.98
CA ALA A 84 6.32 31.42 3.25
C ALA A 84 7.04 32.07 4.44
N GLN A 85 8.38 32.14 4.41
CA GLN A 85 9.17 32.74 5.47
C GLN A 85 8.80 34.21 5.71
N ASN A 86 8.69 35.00 4.65
CA ASN A 86 8.34 36.41 4.75
C ASN A 86 6.93 36.60 5.33
N TYR A 87 5.96 35.81 4.87
CA TYR A 87 4.58 35.90 5.34
C TYR A 87 4.44 35.45 6.80
N LEU A 88 5.02 34.30 7.17
CA LEU A 88 4.93 33.76 8.53
C LEU A 88 5.57 34.70 9.57
N ARG A 89 6.70 35.35 9.23
CA ARG A 89 7.29 36.41 10.06
C ARG A 89 6.37 37.63 10.19
N SER A 90 5.64 38.00 9.12
CA SER A 90 4.74 39.15 9.15
C SER A 90 3.55 38.97 10.11
N ILE A 91 3.11 37.73 10.34
CA ILE A 91 2.06 37.38 11.30
C ILE A 91 2.63 36.89 12.65
N ALA A 92 3.92 37.17 12.90
CA ALA A 92 4.63 36.88 14.15
C ALA A 92 4.66 35.39 14.58
N ILE A 93 4.81 34.46 13.61
CA ILE A 93 5.14 33.06 13.92
C ILE A 93 6.59 32.98 14.41
N ASP A 94 6.82 32.10 15.39
CA ASP A 94 8.14 31.82 15.92
C ASP A 94 9.14 31.40 14.83
N GLU A 95 10.40 31.81 14.97
CA GLU A 95 11.43 31.57 13.96
C GLU A 95 11.73 30.07 13.82
N GLU A 96 11.72 29.30 14.90
CA GLU A 96 11.95 27.85 14.86
C GLU A 96 10.85 27.15 14.04
N VAL A 97 9.59 27.54 14.25
CA VAL A 97 8.45 27.00 13.50
C VAL A 97 8.52 27.40 12.02
N THR A 98 8.89 28.66 11.75
CA THR A 98 9.05 29.18 10.39
C THR A 98 10.15 28.44 9.62
N GLU A 99 11.29 28.18 10.26
CA GLU A 99 12.38 27.39 9.68
C GLU A 99 11.94 25.96 9.32
N GLN A 100 11.12 25.33 10.15
CA GLN A 100 10.60 23.98 9.86
C GLN A 100 9.62 23.99 8.68
N VAL A 101 8.76 25.00 8.55
CA VAL A 101 7.90 25.16 7.36
C VAL A 101 8.75 25.28 6.09
N VAL A 102 9.79 26.11 6.14
CA VAL A 102 10.74 26.28 5.03
C VAL A 102 11.42 24.95 4.66
N LYS A 103 11.89 24.18 5.65
CA LYS A 103 12.50 22.86 5.40
C LYS A 103 11.51 21.88 4.77
N CYS A 104 10.26 21.83 5.24
CA CYS A 104 9.21 21.02 4.64
C CYS A 104 8.97 21.38 3.17
N ILE A 105 8.90 22.67 2.82
CA ILE A 105 8.77 23.12 1.43
C ILE A 105 9.98 22.69 0.60
N MET A 106 11.19 22.90 1.10
CA MET A 106 12.41 22.53 0.37
C MET A 106 12.56 21.03 0.14
N ALA A 107 11.93 20.19 0.98
CA ALA A 107 11.98 18.73 0.85
C ALA A 107 11.17 18.19 -0.34
N THR A 108 10.20 18.95 -0.88
CA THR A 108 9.41 18.53 -2.06
C THR A 108 10.24 18.54 -3.35
N ARG A 109 11.42 19.18 -3.32
CA ARG A 109 12.33 19.27 -4.46
C ARG A 109 12.73 17.90 -4.99
N MET A 110 12.55 17.70 -6.28
CA MET A 110 12.83 16.42 -6.93
C MET A 110 14.32 16.22 -7.26
N PRO A 111 14.91 15.04 -6.99
CA PRO A 111 14.31 13.90 -6.29
C PRO A 111 14.19 14.13 -4.78
N GLN A 112 13.00 13.87 -4.23
CA GLN A 112 12.70 14.03 -2.80
C GLN A 112 13.65 13.21 -1.92
N LYS A 113 14.16 13.84 -0.86
CA LYS A 113 15.01 13.21 0.16
C LYS A 113 14.65 13.77 1.56
N PRO A 114 13.45 13.49 2.08
CA PRO A 114 13.04 14.00 3.38
C PRO A 114 13.93 13.42 4.49
N GLU A 115 14.41 14.28 5.39
CA GLU A 115 15.26 13.93 6.52
C GLU A 115 14.45 13.80 7.82
N THR A 116 13.35 14.54 7.94
CA THR A 116 12.47 14.54 9.12
C THR A 116 11.10 13.92 8.84
N PHE A 117 10.38 13.55 9.90
CA PHE A 117 9.05 12.97 9.76
C PHE A 117 8.04 13.96 9.14
N LEU A 118 8.12 15.25 9.44
CA LEU A 118 7.24 16.27 8.85
C LEU A 118 7.52 16.46 7.36
N GLU A 119 8.79 16.41 6.95
CA GLU A 119 9.19 16.40 5.54
C GLU A 119 8.66 15.16 4.80
N GLN A 120 8.64 13.99 5.44
CA GLN A 120 8.06 12.78 4.84
C GLN A 120 6.56 12.96 4.57
N ILE A 121 5.83 13.62 5.48
CA ILE A 121 4.39 13.86 5.33
C ILE A 121 4.10 14.76 4.12
N ILE A 122 4.83 15.87 3.97
CA ILE A 122 4.61 16.79 2.84
C ILE A 122 5.02 16.15 1.50
N CYS A 123 6.14 15.42 1.44
CA CYS A 123 6.54 14.70 0.23
C CYS A 123 5.49 13.66 -0.21
N ASP A 124 4.93 12.92 0.75
CA ASP A 124 3.85 11.97 0.49
C ASP A 124 2.54 12.65 0.05
N ALA A 125 2.22 13.83 0.60
CA ALA A 125 1.05 14.61 0.24
C ALA A 125 1.15 15.20 -1.17
N ASP A 126 2.32 15.72 -1.53
CA ASP A 126 2.63 16.27 -2.85
C ASP A 126 2.43 15.20 -3.96
N LEU A 127 3.00 14.01 -3.74
CA LEU A 127 2.88 12.88 -4.68
C LEU A 127 1.70 11.93 -4.38
N PHE A 128 0.72 12.35 -3.58
CA PHE A 128 -0.44 11.54 -3.17
C PHE A 128 -1.24 11.01 -4.37
N HIS A 129 -1.34 11.83 -5.41
CA HIS A 129 -2.08 11.54 -6.64
C HIS A 129 -1.55 10.31 -7.39
N LEU A 130 -0.30 9.87 -7.17
CA LEU A 130 0.25 8.67 -7.80
C LEU A 130 -0.54 7.40 -7.44
N GLY A 131 -1.10 7.36 -6.23
CA GLY A 131 -1.93 6.26 -5.75
C GLY A 131 -3.43 6.51 -5.86
N GLY A 132 -3.85 7.72 -6.23
CA GLY A 132 -5.25 8.11 -6.35
C GLY A 132 -5.94 7.57 -7.61
N ASP A 133 -7.26 7.55 -7.57
CA ASP A 133 -8.09 7.16 -8.73
C ASP A 133 -8.12 8.26 -9.82
N ASN A 134 -7.88 9.52 -9.44
CA ASN A 134 -7.75 10.66 -10.35
C ASN A 134 -6.37 10.76 -11.04
N PHE A 135 -5.48 9.78 -10.83
CA PHE A 135 -4.12 9.77 -11.38
C PHE A 135 -4.07 10.05 -12.89
N SER A 136 -4.96 9.42 -13.66
CA SER A 136 -4.97 9.56 -15.13
C SER A 136 -5.25 11.00 -15.56
N GLU A 137 -6.11 11.70 -14.83
CA GLU A 137 -6.49 13.08 -15.12
C GLU A 137 -5.37 14.03 -14.71
N LYS A 138 -4.84 13.87 -13.50
CA LYS A 138 -3.69 14.62 -12.98
C LYS A 138 -2.45 14.47 -13.86
N SER A 139 -2.15 13.26 -14.35
CA SER A 139 -1.04 13.01 -15.28
C SER A 139 -1.24 13.69 -16.65
N LYS A 140 -2.49 13.78 -17.15
CA LYS A 140 -2.79 14.53 -18.39
C LYS A 140 -2.61 16.04 -18.18
N ALA A 141 -3.01 16.56 -17.03
CA ALA A 141 -2.83 17.97 -16.67
C ALA A 141 -1.34 18.33 -16.58
N LEU A 142 -0.53 17.54 -15.86
CA LEU A 142 0.93 17.69 -15.81
C LEU A 142 1.58 17.67 -17.20
N ARG A 143 1.18 16.73 -18.07
CA ARG A 143 1.69 16.69 -19.45
C ARG A 143 1.35 17.96 -20.21
N LYS A 144 0.10 18.43 -20.09
CA LYS A 144 -0.37 19.64 -20.78
C LYS A 144 0.40 20.87 -20.30
N GLU A 145 0.62 20.97 -19.00
CA GLU A 145 1.43 22.04 -18.42
C GLU A 145 2.87 22.02 -18.93
N ALA A 146 3.53 20.86 -18.90
CA ALA A 146 4.89 20.73 -19.42
C ALA A 146 5.01 21.14 -20.91
N ILE A 147 3.99 20.84 -21.71
CA ILE A 147 3.90 21.30 -23.11
C ILE A 147 3.78 22.83 -23.18
N ASN A 148 2.89 23.42 -22.37
CA ASN A 148 2.69 24.87 -22.33
C ASN A 148 3.95 25.63 -21.90
N ILE A 149 4.72 25.06 -20.98
CA ILE A 149 5.96 25.63 -20.46
C ILE A 149 7.08 25.56 -21.52
N ILE A 150 7.37 24.36 -22.03
CA ILE A 150 8.53 24.16 -22.91
C ILE A 150 8.25 24.65 -24.35
N GLY A 151 6.97 24.78 -24.73
CA GLY A 151 6.56 25.28 -26.05
C GLY A 151 6.72 24.26 -27.19
N HIS A 152 6.97 22.98 -26.85
CA HIS A 152 7.04 21.86 -27.80
C HIS A 152 6.07 20.74 -27.39
N ASP A 153 5.56 19.97 -28.36
CA ASP A 153 4.72 18.82 -28.05
C ASP A 153 5.56 17.69 -27.43
N ILE A 154 5.02 17.10 -26.37
CA ILE A 154 5.60 15.94 -25.69
C ILE A 154 4.70 14.76 -26.01
N SER A 155 5.17 13.76 -26.75
CA SER A 155 4.28 12.66 -27.15
C SER A 155 3.73 11.90 -25.93
N LYS A 156 2.54 11.27 -26.07
CA LYS A 156 1.95 10.44 -25.01
C LYS A 156 2.91 9.33 -24.55
N HIS A 157 3.67 8.79 -25.50
CA HIS A 157 4.70 7.78 -25.29
C HIS A 157 5.86 8.30 -24.43
N GLN A 158 6.47 9.41 -24.82
CA GLN A 158 7.55 10.04 -24.05
C GLN A 158 7.13 10.40 -22.63
N TRP A 159 5.93 10.96 -22.48
CA TRP A 159 5.38 11.31 -21.17
C TRP A 159 5.18 10.07 -20.30
N ARG A 160 4.62 9.00 -20.87
CA ARG A 160 4.40 7.73 -20.19
C ARG A 160 5.70 7.10 -19.71
N GLN A 161 6.75 7.07 -20.54
CA GLN A 161 8.05 6.55 -20.14
C GLN A 161 8.65 7.32 -18.94
N LYS A 162 8.58 8.66 -18.96
CA LYS A 162 9.02 9.48 -17.83
C LYS A 162 8.19 9.21 -16.57
N THR A 163 6.88 9.08 -16.71
CA THR A 163 5.96 8.80 -15.59
C THR A 163 6.21 7.41 -14.99
N ILE A 164 6.43 6.39 -15.82
CA ILE A 164 6.81 5.04 -15.37
C ILE A 164 8.10 5.11 -14.57
N ALA A 165 9.14 5.77 -15.11
CA ALA A 165 10.43 5.90 -14.43
C ALA A 165 10.31 6.60 -13.07
N LEU A 166 9.52 7.68 -13.00
CA LEU A 166 9.20 8.37 -11.74
C LEU A 166 8.53 7.42 -10.74
N MET A 167 7.47 6.71 -11.15
CA MET A 167 6.70 5.83 -10.25
C MET A 167 7.51 4.62 -9.77
N GLU A 168 8.39 4.06 -10.61
CA GLU A 168 9.27 2.95 -10.27
C GLU A 168 10.32 3.35 -9.21
N GLN A 169 10.88 4.55 -9.35
CA GLN A 169 11.89 5.12 -8.45
C GLN A 169 11.28 5.63 -7.15
N HIS A 170 10.10 6.24 -7.21
CA HIS A 170 9.40 6.81 -6.06
C HIS A 170 8.98 5.73 -5.05
N ARG A 171 8.96 6.07 -3.77
CA ARG A 171 8.40 5.27 -2.66
C ARG A 171 7.73 6.24 -1.69
N TYR A 172 6.50 5.95 -1.26
CA TYR A 172 5.91 6.70 -0.16
C TYR A 172 6.74 6.48 1.11
N HIS A 173 6.94 7.56 1.85
CA HIS A 173 7.81 7.62 3.00
C HIS A 173 7.13 7.13 4.28
N THR A 174 5.89 7.56 4.51
CA THR A 174 5.13 7.24 5.71
C THR A 174 4.43 5.87 5.61
N ASP A 175 4.25 5.19 6.74
CA ASP A 175 3.54 3.90 6.80
C ASP A 175 2.08 4.01 6.33
N TYR A 176 1.42 5.11 6.72
CA TYR A 176 0.06 5.44 6.31
C TYR A 176 -0.10 5.55 4.80
N CYS A 177 0.74 6.33 4.11
CA CYS A 177 0.64 6.49 2.66
C CYS A 177 1.07 5.22 1.93
N ARG A 178 2.05 4.46 2.43
CA ARG A 178 2.34 3.12 1.90
C ARG A 178 1.11 2.20 2.00
N LEU A 179 0.45 2.17 3.15
CA LEU A 179 -0.75 1.35 3.38
C LEU A 179 -1.91 1.77 2.47
N LEU A 180 -2.15 3.07 2.35
CA LEU A 180 -3.29 3.64 1.65
C LEU A 180 -3.12 3.64 0.13
N LEU A 181 -1.92 3.98 -0.35
CA LEU A 181 -1.69 4.40 -1.73
C LEU A 181 -0.83 3.43 -2.55
N ASP A 182 -0.06 2.52 -1.94
CA ASP A 182 0.81 1.63 -2.71
C ASP A 182 0.01 0.75 -3.68
N ALA A 183 -1.13 0.22 -3.24
CA ALA A 183 -1.98 -0.62 -4.09
C ALA A 183 -2.51 0.16 -5.31
N GLY A 184 -2.99 1.39 -5.09
CA GLY A 184 -3.44 2.28 -6.16
C GLY A 184 -2.30 2.69 -7.09
N LYS A 185 -1.12 3.00 -6.54
CA LYS A 185 0.07 3.36 -7.30
C LYS A 185 0.53 2.21 -8.19
N GLN A 186 0.52 0.99 -7.67
CA GLN A 186 0.87 -0.20 -8.46
C GLN A 186 -0.17 -0.47 -9.56
N ARG A 187 -1.47 -0.33 -9.26
CA ARG A 187 -2.52 -0.44 -10.28
C ARG A 187 -2.31 0.57 -11.42
N ASN A 188 -2.07 1.83 -11.07
CA ASN A 188 -1.79 2.92 -12.02
C ASN A 188 -0.52 2.64 -12.85
N LEU A 189 0.56 2.19 -12.21
CA LEU A 189 1.82 1.84 -12.88
C LEU A 189 1.62 0.68 -13.87
N LEU A 190 0.93 -0.38 -13.47
CA LEU A 190 0.64 -1.53 -14.34
C LEU A 190 -0.16 -1.11 -15.57
N GLU A 191 -1.11 -0.20 -15.43
CA GLU A 191 -1.87 0.33 -16.56
C GLU A 191 -0.98 1.11 -17.53
N LEU A 192 -0.05 1.93 -17.02
CA LEU A 192 0.93 2.63 -17.86
C LEU A 192 1.85 1.64 -18.58
N VAL A 193 2.40 0.66 -17.88
CA VAL A 193 3.29 -0.37 -18.46
C VAL A 193 2.55 -1.18 -19.52
N LYS A 194 1.30 -1.56 -19.27
CA LYS A 194 0.46 -2.26 -20.26
C LYS A 194 0.32 -1.42 -21.54
N LYS A 195 -0.08 -0.16 -21.42
CA LYS A 195 -0.25 0.74 -22.57
C LYS A 195 1.07 0.98 -23.30
N GLU A 196 2.19 1.06 -22.58
CA GLU A 196 3.54 1.18 -23.15
C GLU A 196 3.91 -0.05 -23.98
N ASN A 197 3.60 -1.25 -23.47
CA ASN A 197 3.83 -2.50 -24.19
C ASN A 197 2.97 -2.60 -25.45
N GLU A 198 1.69 -2.25 -25.38
CA GLU A 198 0.80 -2.17 -26.55
C GLU A 198 1.37 -1.22 -27.61
N TRP A 199 1.81 -0.02 -27.21
CA TRP A 199 2.42 0.93 -28.14
C TRP A 199 3.70 0.38 -28.80
N ASN A 200 4.53 -0.35 -28.05
CA ASN A 200 5.75 -0.97 -28.56
C ASN A 200 5.50 -2.09 -29.59
N VAL A 201 4.39 -2.82 -29.44
CA VAL A 201 3.94 -3.82 -30.42
C VAL A 201 3.48 -3.14 -31.70
N ASP A 202 2.73 -2.05 -31.59
CA ASP A 202 2.21 -1.29 -32.73
C ASP A 202 3.30 -0.48 -33.45
N ASN A 203 4.38 -0.08 -32.75
CA ASN A 203 5.44 0.80 -33.26
C ASN A 203 6.85 0.18 -33.21
N PRO A 204 7.07 -1.00 -33.83
CA PRO A 204 8.29 -1.80 -33.62
C PRO A 204 9.58 -1.13 -34.14
N LYS A 205 9.47 -0.23 -35.13
CA LYS A 205 10.62 0.54 -35.67
C LYS A 205 11.08 1.64 -34.71
N GLN A 206 10.13 2.35 -34.09
CA GLN A 206 10.43 3.44 -33.14
C GLN A 206 10.92 2.87 -31.81
N ALA A 207 10.30 1.81 -31.32
CA ALA A 207 10.76 1.07 -30.14
C ALA A 207 12.22 0.58 -30.29
N LYS A 208 12.61 0.11 -31.49
CA LYS A 208 14.00 -0.28 -31.80
C LYS A 208 14.97 0.92 -31.82
N GLN A 209 14.54 2.10 -32.27
CA GLN A 209 15.39 3.31 -32.29
C GLN A 209 15.60 3.90 -30.90
N GLU A 210 14.57 3.92 -30.06
CA GLU A 210 14.67 4.41 -28.69
C GLU A 210 15.50 3.48 -27.80
N ALA A 211 15.35 2.16 -27.97
CA ALA A 211 16.25 1.18 -27.36
C ALA A 211 17.71 1.35 -27.80
N LYS A 212 17.96 1.86 -29.03
CA LYS A 212 19.31 2.23 -29.49
C LYS A 212 19.79 3.56 -28.89
N LYS A 213 18.95 4.59 -28.80
CA LYS A 213 19.30 5.88 -28.16
C LYS A 213 19.62 5.72 -26.67
N SER A 214 18.88 4.87 -25.95
CA SER A 214 19.18 4.54 -24.55
C SER A 214 20.51 3.79 -24.38
N LYS A 215 20.98 3.06 -25.42
CA LYS A 215 22.29 2.40 -25.43
C LYS A 215 23.45 3.34 -25.79
N VAL A 216 23.22 4.40 -26.56
CA VAL A 216 24.28 5.34 -26.98
C VAL A 216 24.76 6.27 -25.86
N LYS A 217 23.94 6.53 -24.83
CA LYS A 217 24.37 7.23 -23.60
C LYS A 217 25.17 6.34 -22.62
N GLU A 218 25.32 5.06 -22.94
CA GLU A 218 25.96 4.04 -22.10
C GLU A 218 26.93 3.20 -22.95
N ASN A 219 27.80 3.84 -23.73
CA ASN A 219 28.70 3.13 -24.63
C ASN A 219 30.11 2.96 -24.03
N ALA A 220 30.31 1.87 -23.28
CA ALA A 220 31.56 1.11 -23.31
C ALA A 220 31.33 -0.34 -22.86
N LYS A 221 31.49 -1.26 -23.81
CA LYS A 221 31.57 -2.73 -23.72
C LYS A 221 30.30 -3.55 -24.00
N SER A 222 30.53 -4.49 -24.93
CA SER A 222 29.87 -5.77 -25.22
C SER A 222 28.53 -5.77 -25.98
N LEU A 223 28.66 -5.83 -27.30
CA LEU A 223 27.62 -6.12 -28.30
C LEU A 223 27.12 -7.59 -28.33
N ALA A 224 27.31 -8.37 -27.26
CA ALA A 224 26.72 -9.71 -27.11
C ALA A 224 25.41 -9.73 -26.28
N VAL A 225 25.17 -8.71 -25.44
CA VAL A 225 24.12 -8.67 -24.40
C VAL A 225 22.73 -8.19 -24.92
N ALA A 226 22.61 -7.89 -26.22
CA ALA A 226 21.45 -7.19 -26.75
C ALA A 226 20.18 -8.05 -26.97
N LYS A 227 20.31 -9.38 -27.03
CA LYS A 227 19.17 -10.31 -27.05
C LYS A 227 18.69 -10.62 -25.62
N GLU A 228 19.63 -10.80 -24.68
CA GLU A 228 19.33 -11.01 -23.25
C GLU A 228 18.62 -9.83 -22.58
N LYS A 229 19.01 -8.57 -22.88
CA LYS A 229 18.38 -7.38 -22.23
C LYS A 229 16.88 -7.16 -22.55
N LYS A 230 16.33 -7.80 -23.60
CA LYS A 230 14.92 -7.67 -23.97
C LYS A 230 14.05 -8.72 -23.27
N GLU A 231 14.60 -9.92 -23.07
CA GLU A 231 14.06 -10.95 -22.17
C GLU A 231 14.18 -10.49 -20.71
N ASP A 232 15.34 -9.98 -20.27
CA ASP A 232 15.58 -9.49 -18.91
C ASP A 232 14.62 -8.35 -18.46
N LYS A 233 14.12 -7.53 -19.38
CA LYS A 233 13.15 -6.45 -19.06
C LYS A 233 11.71 -6.97 -18.95
N GLN A 234 11.33 -7.98 -19.73
CA GLN A 234 10.07 -8.71 -19.58
C GLN A 234 10.11 -9.58 -18.32
N ASP A 235 11.22 -10.27 -18.08
CA ASP A 235 11.48 -11.07 -16.89
C ASP A 235 11.44 -10.22 -15.61
N LYS A 236 11.93 -8.97 -15.63
CA LYS A 236 11.80 -8.05 -14.48
C LYS A 236 10.36 -7.65 -14.16
N GLY A 237 9.53 -7.43 -15.18
CA GLY A 237 8.11 -7.13 -14.99
C GLY A 237 7.35 -8.35 -14.44
N VAL A 238 7.65 -9.53 -14.98
CA VAL A 238 7.10 -10.81 -14.55
C VAL A 238 7.57 -11.15 -13.12
N GLN A 239 8.86 -10.99 -12.81
CA GLN A 239 9.43 -11.15 -11.47
C GLN A 239 8.80 -10.19 -10.47
N THR A 240 8.53 -8.93 -10.87
CA THR A 240 7.85 -7.97 -10.02
C THR A 240 6.41 -8.39 -9.76
N MET A 241 5.69 -8.88 -10.77
CA MET A 241 4.33 -9.41 -10.60
C MET A 241 4.31 -10.61 -9.65
N PHE A 242 5.22 -11.57 -9.82
CA PHE A 242 5.34 -12.73 -8.91
C PHE A 242 5.66 -12.30 -7.48
N ARG A 243 6.62 -11.37 -7.30
CA ARG A 243 6.96 -10.82 -5.99
C ARG A 243 5.77 -10.13 -5.33
N VAL A 244 5.07 -9.26 -6.05
CA VAL A 244 3.91 -8.52 -5.52
C VAL A 244 2.78 -9.48 -5.15
N SER A 245 2.47 -10.43 -6.04
CA SER A 245 1.40 -11.40 -5.79
C SER A 245 1.71 -12.29 -4.58
N SER A 246 2.94 -12.81 -4.48
CA SER A 246 3.38 -13.59 -3.32
C SER A 246 3.35 -12.77 -2.02
N THR A 247 3.87 -11.54 -2.02
CA THR A 247 3.79 -10.63 -0.86
C THR A 247 2.34 -10.33 -0.47
N ASN A 248 1.44 -10.14 -1.43
CA ASN A 248 0.01 -9.93 -1.16
C ASN A 248 -0.63 -11.18 -0.54
N HIS A 249 -0.33 -12.37 -1.04
CA HIS A 249 -0.83 -13.63 -0.47
C HIS A 249 -0.30 -13.89 0.94
N GLN A 250 0.98 -13.63 1.19
CA GLN A 250 1.57 -13.68 2.53
C GLN A 250 0.85 -12.72 3.48
N ARG A 251 0.71 -11.45 3.09
CA ARG A 251 0.00 -10.45 3.89
C ARG A 251 -1.45 -10.83 4.17
N LEU A 252 -2.18 -11.36 3.18
CA LEU A 252 -3.55 -11.82 3.38
C LEU A 252 -3.63 -13.04 4.30
N SER A 253 -2.62 -13.93 4.27
CA SER A 253 -2.49 -15.03 5.22
C SER A 253 -2.26 -14.51 6.63
N ASP A 254 -1.34 -13.56 6.82
CA ASP A 254 -1.05 -12.96 8.12
C ASP A 254 -2.31 -12.28 8.70
N LEU A 255 -3.08 -11.58 7.86
CA LEU A 255 -4.36 -10.99 8.26
C LEU A 255 -5.39 -12.05 8.67
N ALA A 256 -5.42 -13.20 8.00
CA ALA A 256 -6.29 -14.31 8.37
C ALA A 256 -5.87 -14.91 9.72
N ASP A 257 -4.57 -15.12 9.92
CA ASP A 257 -4.03 -15.68 11.17
C ASP A 257 -4.24 -14.71 12.34
N ASN A 258 -4.07 -13.40 12.13
CA ASN A 258 -4.42 -12.36 13.10
C ASN A 258 -5.91 -12.37 13.47
N LYS A 259 -6.81 -12.52 12.49
CA LYS A 259 -8.26 -12.64 12.75
C LYS A 259 -8.60 -13.90 13.53
N ALA A 260 -7.97 -15.03 13.22
CA ALA A 260 -8.11 -16.25 14.00
C ALA A 260 -7.63 -16.06 15.44
N HIS A 261 -6.47 -15.42 15.63
CA HIS A 261 -5.92 -15.14 16.96
C HIS A 261 -6.87 -14.27 17.78
N ILE A 262 -7.37 -13.16 17.22
CA ILE A 262 -8.38 -12.31 17.88
C ILE A 262 -9.60 -13.15 18.31
N MET A 263 -10.11 -14.00 17.42
CA MET A 263 -11.26 -14.86 17.71
C MET A 263 -10.97 -15.87 18.83
N ILE A 264 -9.76 -16.44 18.87
CA ILE A 264 -9.32 -17.33 19.96
C ILE A 264 -9.26 -16.57 21.29
N THR A 265 -8.63 -15.38 21.30
CA THR A 265 -8.48 -14.55 22.50
C THR A 265 -9.84 -14.15 23.08
N VAL A 266 -10.76 -13.64 22.25
CA VAL A 266 -12.10 -13.24 22.71
C VAL A 266 -12.86 -14.42 23.30
N ASN A 267 -12.84 -15.59 22.65
CA ASN A 267 -13.52 -16.78 23.19
C ASN A 267 -12.86 -17.31 24.46
N SER A 268 -11.54 -17.22 24.60
CA SER A 268 -10.83 -17.60 25.82
C SER A 268 -11.17 -16.69 27.00
N ILE A 269 -11.30 -15.38 26.75
CA ILE A 269 -11.75 -14.41 27.78
C ILE A 269 -13.19 -14.75 28.22
N ILE A 270 -14.11 -15.00 27.27
CA ILE A 270 -15.49 -15.35 27.58
C ILE A 270 -15.57 -16.64 28.41
N LEU A 271 -14.85 -17.69 28.00
CA LEU A 271 -14.81 -18.96 28.74
C LEU A 271 -14.22 -18.79 30.15
N SER A 272 -13.15 -18.01 30.29
CA SER A 272 -12.55 -17.69 31.59
C SER A 272 -13.53 -16.95 32.51
N ALA A 273 -14.26 -15.96 31.97
CA ALA A 273 -15.28 -15.22 32.71
C ALA A 273 -16.45 -16.13 33.14
N ILE A 274 -16.91 -17.04 32.28
CA ILE A 274 -17.97 -18.01 32.61
C ILE A 274 -17.52 -18.93 33.76
N ILE A 275 -16.31 -19.49 33.66
CA ILE A 275 -15.77 -20.38 34.70
C ILE A 275 -15.61 -19.64 36.03
N SER A 276 -15.11 -18.40 35.99
CA SER A 276 -14.83 -17.60 37.18
C SER A 276 -16.09 -17.04 37.86
N LEU A 277 -17.04 -16.52 37.08
CA LEU A 277 -18.17 -15.73 37.59
C LEU A 277 -19.50 -16.50 37.61
N LEU A 278 -19.74 -17.35 36.61
CA LEU A 278 -21.04 -18.02 36.43
C LEU A 278 -21.08 -19.41 37.07
N LEU A 279 -19.98 -20.16 37.04
CA LEU A 279 -19.98 -21.58 37.44
C LEU A 279 -20.39 -21.78 38.91
N ARG A 280 -19.95 -20.91 39.82
CA ARG A 280 -20.37 -20.91 41.24
C ARG A 280 -21.84 -20.52 41.43
N ARG A 281 -22.39 -19.69 40.54
CA ARG A 281 -23.79 -19.20 40.60
C ARG A 281 -24.79 -20.22 40.06
N LEU A 282 -24.33 -21.25 39.33
CA LEU A 282 -25.19 -22.29 38.79
C LEU A 282 -25.76 -23.22 39.87
N GLU A 283 -25.07 -23.37 41.01
CA GLU A 283 -25.58 -24.14 42.15
C GLU A 283 -26.80 -23.44 42.78
N ASP A 284 -26.74 -22.11 42.92
CA ASP A 284 -27.84 -21.30 43.48
C ASP A 284 -28.98 -21.07 42.47
N HIS A 285 -28.67 -21.05 41.17
CA HIS A 285 -29.62 -20.74 40.09
C HIS A 285 -29.55 -21.76 38.95
N PRO A 286 -30.15 -22.96 39.12
CA PRO A 286 -30.05 -24.06 38.15
C PRO A 286 -30.66 -23.75 36.77
N TYR A 287 -31.59 -22.81 36.69
CA TYR A 287 -32.24 -22.42 35.44
C TYR A 287 -31.29 -21.71 34.44
N PHE A 288 -30.12 -21.23 34.88
CA PHE A 288 -29.09 -20.69 33.98
C PHE A 288 -28.15 -21.75 33.38
N VAL A 289 -28.28 -23.03 33.76
CA VAL A 289 -27.42 -24.10 33.23
C VAL A 289 -27.54 -24.18 31.70
N ILE A 290 -28.76 -24.20 31.15
CA ILE A 290 -28.98 -24.32 29.70
C ILE A 290 -28.36 -23.14 28.92
N PRO A 291 -28.66 -21.86 29.23
CA PRO A 291 -27.98 -20.73 28.59
C PRO A 291 -26.46 -20.75 28.74
N THR A 292 -25.94 -21.20 29.87
CA THR A 292 -24.49 -21.27 30.14
C THR A 292 -23.82 -22.37 29.31
N THR A 293 -24.41 -23.56 29.23
CA THR A 293 -23.90 -24.63 28.37
C THR A 293 -23.94 -24.22 26.89
N LEU A 294 -24.97 -23.49 26.47
CA LEU A 294 -25.11 -22.99 25.11
C LEU A 294 -23.97 -22.02 24.73
N ILE A 295 -23.70 -21.01 25.55
CA ILE A 295 -22.62 -20.05 25.26
C ILE A 295 -21.23 -20.73 25.28
N ILE A 296 -21.00 -21.69 26.18
CA ILE A 296 -19.77 -22.49 26.19
C ILE A 296 -19.63 -23.28 24.88
N ALA A 297 -20.70 -23.94 24.43
CA ALA A 297 -20.69 -24.72 23.20
C ALA A 297 -20.45 -23.85 21.96
N VAL A 298 -21.07 -22.66 21.89
CA VAL A 298 -20.83 -21.67 20.84
C VAL A 298 -19.38 -21.21 20.83
N SER A 299 -18.84 -20.82 22.00
CA SER A 299 -17.48 -20.32 22.12
C SER A 299 -16.43 -21.37 21.77
N LEU A 300 -16.62 -22.61 22.23
CA LEU A 300 -15.74 -23.73 21.87
C LEU A 300 -15.80 -24.02 20.37
N SER A 301 -17.00 -24.06 19.79
CA SER A 301 -17.18 -24.33 18.35
C SER A 301 -16.52 -23.26 17.49
N ALA A 302 -16.74 -21.97 17.81
CA ALA A 302 -16.09 -20.86 17.12
C ALA A 302 -14.56 -20.94 17.23
N MET A 303 -14.05 -21.23 18.43
CA MET A 303 -12.61 -21.38 18.68
C MET A 303 -12.00 -22.54 17.90
N ILE A 304 -12.70 -23.68 17.77
CA ILE A 304 -12.23 -24.82 16.95
C ILE A 304 -12.01 -24.40 15.49
N PHE A 305 -12.96 -23.70 14.88
CA PHE A 305 -12.80 -23.22 13.50
C PHE A 305 -11.68 -22.18 13.35
N ALA A 306 -11.46 -21.32 14.35
CA ALA A 306 -10.36 -20.37 14.35
C ALA A 306 -8.99 -21.09 14.43
N ILE A 307 -8.87 -22.09 15.31
CA ILE A 307 -7.65 -22.91 15.45
C ILE A 307 -7.39 -23.69 14.15
N LEU A 308 -8.43 -24.28 13.54
CA LEU A 308 -8.30 -24.97 12.25
C LEU A 308 -7.84 -24.04 11.13
N ALA A 309 -8.24 -22.76 11.14
CA ALA A 309 -7.78 -21.78 10.15
C ALA A 309 -6.28 -21.46 10.28
N THR A 310 -5.72 -21.53 11.48
CA THR A 310 -4.28 -21.34 11.72
C THR A 310 -3.43 -22.58 11.50
N ARG A 311 -4.06 -23.75 11.31
CA ARG A 311 -3.34 -25.02 11.14
C ARG A 311 -2.61 -25.03 9.79
N PRO A 312 -1.28 -25.24 9.75
CA PRO A 312 -0.55 -25.34 8.50
C PRO A 312 -0.97 -26.61 7.73
N SER A 313 -1.15 -26.48 6.42
CA SER A 313 -1.39 -27.60 5.51
C SER A 313 -0.09 -27.96 4.80
N ILE A 314 0.45 -29.15 5.06
CA ILE A 314 1.73 -29.60 4.50
C ILE A 314 1.46 -30.81 3.59
N PRO A 315 1.90 -30.80 2.31
CA PRO A 315 1.86 -31.97 1.43
C PRO A 315 2.77 -33.10 1.92
N ASP A 316 2.60 -34.30 1.36
CA ASP A 316 3.35 -35.50 1.77
C ASP A 316 4.87 -35.42 1.47
N GLY A 317 5.33 -34.49 0.64
CA GLY A 317 6.74 -34.09 0.50
C GLY A 317 7.69 -35.09 -0.17
N THR A 318 7.20 -36.25 -0.60
CA THR A 318 8.03 -37.28 -1.26
C THR A 318 7.76 -37.33 -2.76
N TYR A 319 8.80 -37.12 -3.58
CA TYR A 319 8.72 -37.19 -5.04
C TYR A 319 9.83 -38.06 -5.62
N THR A 320 9.55 -38.74 -6.73
CA THR A 320 10.52 -39.60 -7.40
C THR A 320 11.38 -38.80 -8.40
N GLN A 321 12.52 -39.36 -8.80
CA GLN A 321 13.35 -38.76 -9.86
C GLN A 321 12.59 -38.59 -11.17
N SER A 322 11.66 -39.51 -11.47
CA SER A 322 10.77 -39.41 -12.64
C SER A 322 9.81 -38.23 -12.56
N ASP A 323 9.34 -37.85 -11.37
CA ASP A 323 8.47 -36.69 -11.19
C ASP A 323 9.21 -35.36 -11.42
N LEU A 324 10.49 -35.32 -11.05
CA LEU A 324 11.40 -34.21 -11.32
C LEU A 324 11.72 -34.10 -12.82
N ASP A 325 11.93 -35.23 -13.49
CA ASP A 325 12.22 -35.27 -14.94
C ASP A 325 11.00 -34.87 -15.77
N ASN A 326 9.80 -35.13 -15.27
CA ASN A 326 8.53 -34.77 -15.91
C ASN A 326 8.00 -33.37 -15.54
N LYS A 327 8.78 -32.54 -14.84
CA LYS A 327 8.40 -31.18 -14.40
C LYS A 327 7.11 -31.12 -13.55
N LYS A 328 6.78 -32.18 -12.82
CA LYS A 328 5.52 -32.28 -12.05
C LYS A 328 5.60 -31.72 -10.62
N VAL A 329 6.77 -31.27 -10.19
CA VAL A 329 7.05 -30.92 -8.79
C VAL A 329 7.45 -29.46 -8.67
N ASN A 330 6.65 -28.65 -7.98
CA ASN A 330 7.02 -27.27 -7.67
C ASN A 330 8.06 -27.26 -6.52
N LEU A 331 9.33 -27.11 -6.88
CA LEU A 331 10.47 -27.08 -5.95
C LEU A 331 10.65 -25.75 -5.22
N LEU A 332 9.88 -24.72 -5.54
CA LEU A 332 9.93 -23.42 -4.86
C LEU A 332 9.12 -23.44 -3.56
N PHE A 333 8.15 -24.36 -3.45
CA PHE A 333 7.35 -24.52 -2.24
C PHE A 333 8.04 -25.48 -1.26
N PHE A 334 8.30 -25.01 -0.03
CA PHE A 334 9.02 -25.79 1.00
C PHE A 334 8.36 -27.13 1.32
N GLY A 335 7.02 -27.20 1.31
CA GLY A 335 6.28 -28.43 1.59
C GLY A 335 6.50 -29.53 0.55
N ASN A 336 7.10 -29.21 -0.60
CA ASN A 336 7.41 -30.18 -1.64
C ASN A 336 8.86 -30.70 -1.59
N PHE A 337 9.76 -30.06 -0.81
CA PHE A 337 11.17 -30.48 -0.74
C PHE A 337 11.68 -30.73 0.68
N TYR A 338 10.90 -30.47 1.73
CA TYR A 338 11.37 -30.57 3.12
C TYR A 338 11.93 -31.97 3.51
N SER A 339 11.48 -33.03 2.81
CA SER A 339 11.91 -34.41 2.99
C SER A 339 12.82 -34.94 1.87
N MET A 340 13.29 -34.08 0.95
CA MET A 340 14.22 -34.46 -0.11
C MET A 340 15.68 -34.42 0.37
N SER A 341 16.54 -35.25 -0.23
CA SER A 341 17.99 -35.14 -0.05
C SER A 341 18.52 -33.88 -0.73
N LEU A 342 19.60 -33.32 -0.17
CA LEU A 342 20.25 -32.12 -0.73
C LEU A 342 20.73 -32.34 -2.17
N GLU A 343 21.24 -33.52 -2.50
CA GLU A 343 21.68 -33.85 -3.86
C GLU A 343 20.52 -33.78 -4.86
N ASN A 344 19.38 -34.39 -4.53
CA ASN A 344 18.20 -34.37 -5.39
C ASN A 344 17.61 -32.97 -5.51
N TYR A 345 17.59 -32.20 -4.42
CA TYR A 345 17.12 -30.81 -4.42
C TYR A 345 18.02 -29.93 -5.29
N LYS A 346 19.35 -30.05 -5.15
CA LYS A 346 20.32 -29.31 -5.97
C LYS A 346 20.16 -29.65 -7.46
N ALA A 347 20.02 -30.93 -7.79
CA ALA A 347 19.81 -31.36 -9.17
C ALA A 347 18.50 -30.82 -9.76
N GLY A 348 17.41 -30.83 -8.98
CA GLY A 348 16.12 -30.27 -9.38
C GLY A 348 16.15 -28.75 -9.55
N MET A 349 16.72 -28.02 -8.57
CA MET A 349 16.84 -26.56 -8.63
C MET A 349 17.74 -26.09 -9.76
N GLN A 350 18.81 -26.83 -10.08
CA GLN A 350 19.62 -26.54 -11.26
C GLN A 350 18.78 -26.61 -12.54
N LYS A 351 17.88 -27.60 -12.67
CA LYS A 351 16.95 -27.66 -13.83
C LYS A 351 15.99 -26.47 -13.85
N VAL A 352 15.39 -26.11 -12.71
CA VAL A 352 14.51 -24.93 -12.59
C VAL A 352 15.23 -23.64 -12.99
N MET A 353 16.49 -23.46 -12.58
CA MET A 353 17.26 -22.23 -12.87
C MET A 353 17.71 -22.11 -14.33
N HIS A 354 17.83 -23.22 -15.05
CA HIS A 354 18.28 -23.22 -16.46
C HIS A 354 17.11 -23.28 -17.46
N ASP A 355 15.88 -23.45 -16.99
CA ASP A 355 14.67 -23.56 -17.80
C ASP A 355 13.63 -22.51 -17.35
N SER A 356 13.59 -21.37 -18.04
CA SER A 356 12.71 -20.25 -17.70
C SER A 356 11.22 -20.63 -17.75
N GLU A 357 10.81 -21.52 -18.64
CA GLU A 357 9.42 -21.99 -18.72
C GLU A 357 9.07 -22.80 -17.47
N TYR A 358 9.96 -23.69 -17.03
CA TYR A 358 9.76 -24.45 -15.80
C TYR A 358 9.81 -23.58 -14.54
N LEU A 359 10.67 -22.56 -14.50
CA LEU A 359 10.69 -21.56 -13.42
C LEU A 359 9.36 -20.82 -13.33
N TYR A 360 8.84 -20.31 -14.44
CA TYR A 360 7.58 -19.58 -14.45
C TYR A 360 6.40 -20.48 -14.10
N ASP A 361 6.34 -21.70 -14.62
CA ASP A 361 5.29 -22.65 -14.27
C ASP A 361 5.31 -23.02 -12.78
N SER A 362 6.52 -23.17 -12.20
CA SER A 362 6.69 -23.39 -10.75
C SER A 362 6.19 -22.20 -9.93
N LEU A 363 6.50 -20.97 -10.36
CA LEU A 363 6.03 -19.74 -9.69
C LEU A 363 4.50 -19.54 -9.81
N ILE A 364 3.90 -19.86 -10.97
CA ILE A 364 2.45 -19.82 -11.17
C ILE A 364 1.78 -20.83 -10.24
N THR A 365 2.31 -22.04 -10.19
CA THR A 365 1.80 -23.12 -9.34
C THR A 365 1.90 -22.76 -7.85
N ASP A 366 3.01 -22.13 -7.43
CA ASP A 366 3.19 -21.63 -6.07
C ASP A 366 2.12 -20.59 -5.71
N ILE A 367 1.96 -19.54 -6.52
CA ILE A 367 0.93 -18.51 -6.31
C ILE A 367 -0.48 -19.12 -6.25
N TYR A 368 -0.80 -20.02 -7.19
CA TYR A 368 -2.09 -20.70 -7.22
C TYR A 368 -2.33 -21.49 -5.92
N SER A 369 -1.34 -22.27 -5.48
CA SER A 369 -1.42 -23.05 -4.25
C SER A 369 -1.61 -22.16 -3.01
N GLN A 370 -0.90 -21.03 -2.92
CA GLN A 370 -1.07 -20.04 -1.86
C GLN A 370 -2.50 -19.47 -1.84
N GLY A 371 -3.04 -19.16 -3.02
CA GLY A 371 -4.43 -18.71 -3.17
C GLY A 371 -5.46 -19.73 -2.71
N VAL A 372 -5.28 -21.02 -3.03
CA VAL A 372 -6.18 -22.11 -2.61
C VAL A 372 -6.18 -22.28 -1.09
N VAL A 373 -5.00 -22.31 -0.47
CA VAL A 373 -4.85 -22.42 0.99
C VAL A 373 -5.49 -21.21 1.68
N LEU A 374 -5.27 -20.01 1.14
CA LEU A 374 -5.87 -18.78 1.65
C LEU A 374 -7.40 -18.84 1.59
N GLY A 375 -7.97 -19.27 0.47
CA GLY A 375 -9.42 -19.46 0.32
C GLY A 375 -10.00 -20.41 1.38
N HIS A 376 -9.29 -21.51 1.68
CA HIS A 376 -9.67 -22.43 2.75
C HIS A 376 -9.65 -21.75 4.14
N LYS A 377 -8.58 -21.03 4.48
CA LYS A 377 -8.48 -20.27 5.74
C LYS A 377 -9.64 -19.28 5.91
N TYR A 378 -9.92 -18.48 4.88
CA TYR A 378 -11.01 -17.50 4.93
C TYR A 378 -12.39 -18.15 5.05
N ARG A 379 -12.60 -19.35 4.50
CA ARG A 379 -13.85 -20.10 4.66
C ARG A 379 -14.04 -20.57 6.10
N LEU A 380 -12.99 -21.14 6.72
CA LEU A 380 -13.02 -21.56 8.13
C LEU A 380 -13.24 -20.37 9.08
N LEU A 381 -12.55 -19.25 8.83
CA LEU A 381 -12.79 -18.00 9.56
C LEU A 381 -14.24 -17.55 9.44
N ARG A 382 -14.81 -17.55 8.24
CA ARG A 382 -16.23 -17.17 8.05
C ARG A 382 -17.17 -18.05 8.88
N TYR A 383 -16.93 -19.36 8.95
CA TYR A 383 -17.70 -20.24 9.81
C TYR A 383 -17.52 -19.89 11.30
N SER A 384 -16.29 -19.66 11.75
CA SER A 384 -15.98 -19.25 13.13
C SER A 384 -16.74 -17.97 13.52
N TYR A 385 -16.65 -16.92 12.70
CA TYR A 385 -17.32 -15.64 12.94
C TYR A 385 -18.84 -15.78 12.92
N ASN A 386 -19.41 -16.54 11.97
CA ASN A 386 -20.86 -16.74 11.91
C ASN A 386 -21.38 -17.51 13.13
N ILE A 387 -20.70 -18.59 13.52
CA ILE A 387 -21.05 -19.37 14.71
C ILE A 387 -21.00 -18.49 15.95
N PHE A 388 -19.93 -17.72 16.12
CA PHE A 388 -19.77 -16.81 17.25
C PHE A 388 -20.87 -15.74 17.26
N MET A 389 -21.06 -15.01 16.16
CA MET A 389 -21.99 -13.89 16.06
C MET A 389 -23.44 -14.33 16.32
N PHE A 390 -23.94 -15.33 15.60
CA PHE A 390 -25.32 -15.79 15.78
C PHE A 390 -25.49 -16.56 17.09
N GLY A 391 -24.52 -17.40 17.46
CA GLY A 391 -24.59 -18.16 18.70
C GLY A 391 -24.57 -17.29 19.96
N LEU A 392 -23.81 -16.19 19.94
CA LEU A 392 -23.80 -15.22 21.05
C LEU A 392 -25.16 -14.53 21.19
N ILE A 393 -25.76 -14.10 20.08
CA ILE A 393 -27.12 -13.50 20.09
C ILE A 393 -28.13 -14.47 20.68
N VAL A 394 -28.15 -15.72 20.20
CA VAL A 394 -29.07 -16.76 20.71
C VAL A 394 -28.82 -17.03 22.19
N SER A 395 -27.56 -17.07 22.63
CA SER A 395 -27.21 -17.27 24.03
C SER A 395 -27.71 -16.13 24.92
N VAL A 396 -27.49 -14.88 24.53
CA VAL A 396 -27.97 -13.70 25.28
C VAL A 396 -29.49 -13.69 25.38
N VAL A 397 -30.19 -14.00 24.27
CA VAL A 397 -31.66 -14.12 24.27
C VAL A 397 -32.11 -15.25 25.22
N ALA A 398 -31.43 -16.39 25.23
CA ALA A 398 -31.72 -17.47 26.16
C ALA A 398 -31.54 -17.02 27.62
N PHE A 399 -30.45 -16.33 27.96
CA PHE A 399 -30.25 -15.77 29.31
C PHE A 399 -31.39 -14.81 29.70
N MET A 400 -31.83 -13.93 28.80
CA MET A 400 -32.94 -13.01 29.07
C MET A 400 -34.27 -13.75 29.29
N ILE A 401 -34.61 -14.73 28.45
CA ILE A 401 -35.85 -15.50 28.58
C ILE A 401 -35.87 -16.26 29.91
N PHE A 402 -34.79 -16.99 30.21
CA PHE A 402 -34.69 -17.75 31.46
C PHE A 402 -34.71 -16.84 32.69
N ALA A 403 -34.12 -15.63 32.61
CA ALA A 403 -34.24 -14.64 33.68
C ALA A 403 -35.70 -14.17 33.87
N ILE A 404 -36.39 -13.75 32.79
CA ILE A 404 -37.75 -13.21 32.87
C ILE A 404 -38.77 -14.26 33.34
N VAL A 405 -38.65 -15.51 32.87
CA VAL A 405 -39.56 -16.60 33.23
C VAL A 405 -39.41 -16.96 34.71
N ASN A 406 -38.19 -16.94 35.25
CA ASN A 406 -37.92 -17.32 36.65
C ASN A 406 -37.92 -16.13 37.64
N ILE A 407 -38.10 -14.87 37.18
CA ILE A 407 -38.38 -13.72 38.05
C ILE A 407 -39.84 -13.72 38.54
N LYS A 408 -40.74 -14.47 37.87
CA LYS A 408 -42.18 -14.52 38.17
C LYS A 408 -42.59 -15.65 39.13
N HIS A 409 -41.64 -16.46 39.59
CA HIS A 409 -41.80 -17.47 40.64
C HIS A 409 -40.79 -17.18 41.74
#